data_AF-A0A154QJK1-F1
#
_entry.id   AF-A0A154QJK1-F1
#
_cell.length_a   1.000
_cell.length_b   1.000
_cell.length_c   1.000
_cell.angle_alpha   90.00
_cell.angle_beta   90.00
_cell.angle_gamma   90.00
#
_symmetry.space_group_name_H-M   'P 1'
#
loop_
_entity.id
_entity.type
_entity.pdbx_description
1 polymer ?
#
loop_
_entity_poly.entity_id
_entity_poly.type
_entity_poly.pdbx_seq_one_letter_code
_entity_poly.pdbx_strand_id
1 'polypeptide(L)'
;MTDPDDRFGMPDSAFQAARESHGLNSPVFRAGMYVPTRQEVATLSAAKLLPIVIDWMWESPSELIPNNDQVADLRAILLARPDATQLEVRELIVACEDYLKV
;
A
#
# COMPACT_ATOMS: atom_id res chain seq x y z
N MET A 1 18.34 0.35 9.49
CA MET A 1 17.82 0.18 8.11
C MET A 1 16.59 -0.68 8.22
N THR A 2 15.46 -0.20 7.69
CA THR A 2 14.22 -0.98 7.64
C THR A 2 14.35 -2.02 6.53
N ASP A 3 13.77 -3.21 6.73
CA ASP A 3 13.84 -4.33 5.78
C ASP A 3 13.14 -3.96 4.44
N PRO A 4 13.81 -4.08 3.27
CA PRO A 4 13.20 -3.78 1.98
C PRO A 4 11.97 -4.65 1.64
N ASP A 5 11.91 -5.88 2.14
CA ASP A 5 10.83 -6.82 1.86
C ASP A 5 9.68 -6.70 2.88
N ASP A 6 9.84 -5.86 3.92
CA ASP A 6 8.80 -5.53 4.88
C ASP A 6 7.60 -4.86 4.20
N ARG A 7 6.40 -5.28 4.59
CA ARG A 7 5.12 -4.71 4.17
C ARG A 7 4.60 -3.74 5.22
N PHE A 8 5.46 -2.80 5.62
CA PHE A 8 5.16 -1.78 6.62
C PHE A 8 4.72 -2.37 7.98
N GLY A 9 5.34 -3.47 8.41
CA GLY A 9 5.03 -4.15 9.66
C GLY A 9 3.70 -4.91 9.67
N MET A 10 3.04 -5.06 8.52
CA MET A 10 1.82 -5.87 8.41
C MET A 10 2.14 -7.35 8.71
N PRO A 11 1.51 -7.98 9.72
CA PRO A 11 1.86 -9.33 10.12
C PRO A 11 1.34 -10.36 9.13
N ASP A 12 2.07 -11.47 8.95
CA ASP A 12 1.66 -12.58 8.09
C ASP A 12 0.27 -13.13 8.43
N SER A 13 -0.10 -13.11 9.72
CA SER A 13 -1.43 -13.52 10.20
C SER A 13 -2.56 -12.67 9.63
N ALA A 14 -2.32 -11.39 9.32
CA ALA A 14 -3.33 -10.52 8.71
C ALA A 14 -3.60 -10.93 7.26
N PHE A 15 -2.56 -11.27 6.50
CA PHE A 15 -2.71 -11.79 5.13
C PHE A 15 -3.42 -13.15 5.11
N GLN A 16 -3.10 -14.03 6.07
CA GLN A 16 -3.81 -15.29 6.23
C GLN A 16 -5.30 -15.05 6.52
N ALA A 17 -5.62 -14.21 7.50
CA ALA A 17 -7.00 -13.88 7.86
C ALA A 17 -7.77 -13.29 6.68
N ALA A 18 -7.20 -12.30 5.99
CA ALA A 18 -7.81 -11.72 4.80
C ALA A 18 -8.08 -12.79 3.73
N ARG A 19 -7.14 -13.71 3.49
CA ARG A 19 -7.29 -14.80 2.51
C ARG A 19 -8.41 -15.76 2.92
N GLU A 20 -8.53 -16.09 4.20
CA GLU A 20 -9.56 -16.98 4.71
C GLU A 20 -10.96 -16.32 4.63
N SER A 21 -11.06 -15.04 5.00
CA SER A 21 -12.30 -14.25 4.98
C SER A 21 -12.78 -13.92 3.56
N HIS A 22 -11.86 -13.57 2.66
CA HIS A 22 -12.18 -12.92 1.39
C HIS A 22 -11.58 -13.59 0.14
N GLY A 23 -10.69 -14.57 0.31
CA GLY A 23 -9.95 -15.17 -0.80
C GLY A 23 -10.42 -16.57 -1.20
N LEU A 24 -10.59 -17.48 -0.24
CA LEU A 24 -10.78 -18.91 -0.54
C LEU A 24 -12.17 -19.27 -1.09
N ASN A 25 -13.22 -18.66 -0.55
CA ASN A 25 -14.62 -18.98 -0.91
C ASN A 25 -15.44 -17.72 -1.20
N SER A 26 -14.79 -16.59 -1.50
CA SER A 26 -15.51 -15.36 -1.81
C SER A 26 -16.17 -15.47 -3.18
N PRO A 27 -17.48 -15.22 -3.29
CA PRO A 27 -18.16 -15.18 -4.58
C PRO A 27 -17.80 -13.92 -5.41
N VAL A 28 -17.04 -13.00 -4.83
CA VAL A 28 -16.63 -11.72 -5.43
C VAL A 28 -15.12 -11.54 -5.39
N PHE A 29 -14.58 -10.86 -6.40
CA PHE A 29 -13.18 -10.43 -6.40
C PHE A 29 -12.99 -9.30 -5.38
N ARG A 30 -11.95 -9.40 -4.55
CA ARG A 30 -11.63 -8.40 -3.52
C ARG A 30 -10.35 -7.63 -3.90
N ALA A 31 -10.47 -6.32 -4.03
CA ALA A 31 -9.35 -5.41 -4.15
C ALA A 31 -8.64 -5.19 -2.80
N GLY A 32 -7.42 -4.64 -2.82
CA GLY A 32 -6.70 -4.28 -1.60
C GLY A 32 -6.19 -5.46 -0.77
N MET A 33 -6.20 -6.67 -1.36
CA MET A 33 -5.66 -7.90 -0.77
C MET A 33 -4.12 -7.97 -0.77
N TYR A 34 -3.48 -7.02 -1.46
CA TYR A 34 -2.03 -6.95 -1.60
C TYR A 34 -1.50 -5.67 -0.96
N VAL A 35 -0.50 -5.83 -0.09
CA VAL A 35 0.25 -4.72 0.51
C VAL A 35 1.64 -4.70 -0.13
N PRO A 36 2.08 -3.58 -0.71
CA PRO A 36 3.38 -3.51 -1.36
C PRO A 36 4.51 -3.60 -0.33
N THR A 37 5.65 -4.15 -0.74
CA THR A 37 6.87 -4.05 0.07
C THR A 37 7.47 -2.64 -0.04
N ARG A 38 8.33 -2.28 0.92
CA ARG A 38 9.08 -1.01 0.87
C ARG A 38 9.92 -0.89 -0.41
N GLN A 39 10.52 -1.99 -0.86
CA GLN A 39 11.28 -2.06 -2.10
C GLN A 39 10.41 -1.82 -3.34
N GLU A 40 9.20 -2.37 -3.37
CA GLU A 40 8.26 -2.15 -4.48
C GLU A 40 7.84 -0.69 -4.57
N VAL A 41 7.55 -0.05 -3.43
CA VAL A 41 7.23 1.38 -3.39
C VAL A 41 8.39 2.23 -3.90
N ALA A 42 9.63 1.86 -3.56
CA ALA A 42 10.82 2.58 -3.98
C ALA A 42 11.14 2.44 -5.48
N THR A 43 10.78 1.31 -6.11
CA THR A 43 11.32 0.94 -7.43
C THR A 43 10.29 0.67 -8.54
N LEU A 44 9.04 0.33 -8.21
CA LEU A 44 8.03 0.11 -9.24
C LEU A 44 7.71 1.42 -9.97
N SER A 45 7.40 1.31 -11.26
CA SER A 45 6.87 2.46 -12.01
C SER A 45 5.55 2.92 -11.39
N ALA A 46 5.28 4.23 -11.46
CA ALA A 46 4.05 4.80 -10.89
C ALA A 46 2.79 4.10 -11.44
N ALA A 47 2.77 3.74 -12.73
CA ALA A 47 1.67 3.02 -13.36
C ALA A 47 1.37 1.64 -12.73
N LYS A 48 2.41 0.93 -12.23
CA LYS A 48 2.22 -0.34 -11.51
C LYS A 48 1.88 -0.11 -10.05
N LEU A 49 2.47 0.90 -9.44
CA LEU A 49 2.34 1.18 -8.01
C LEU A 49 0.97 1.78 -7.67
N LEU A 50 0.40 2.59 -8.57
CA LEU A 50 -0.84 3.32 -8.34
C LEU A 50 -2.03 2.43 -7.98
N PRO A 51 -2.42 1.42 -8.78
CA PRO A 51 -3.53 0.56 -8.39
C PRO A 51 -3.27 -0.17 -7.07
N ILE A 52 -2.04 -0.62 -6.81
CA ILE A 52 -1.68 -1.31 -5.56
C ILE A 52 -1.89 -0.41 -4.33
N VAL A 53 -1.36 0.80 -4.38
CA VAL A 53 -1.39 1.74 -3.26
C VAL A 53 -2.81 2.28 -3.03
N ILE A 54 -3.55 2.60 -4.10
CA ILE A 54 -4.93 3.07 -3.99
C ILE A 54 -5.85 1.98 -3.44
N ASP A 55 -5.75 0.76 -3.98
CA ASP A 55 -6.54 -0.37 -3.48
C ASP A 55 -6.21 -0.68 -2.02
N TRP A 56 -4.93 -0.62 -1.63
CA TRP A 56 -4.54 -0.83 -0.24
C TRP A 56 -5.07 0.28 0.68
N MET A 57 -5.03 1.55 0.29
CA MET A 57 -5.51 2.63 1.15
C MET A 57 -7.04 2.63 1.30
N TRP A 58 -7.79 2.38 0.22
CA TRP A 58 -9.23 2.68 0.20
C TRP A 58 -10.14 1.46 0.12
N GLU A 59 -9.64 0.34 -0.39
CA GLU A 59 -10.46 -0.85 -0.71
C GLU A 59 -10.06 -2.09 0.10
N SER A 60 -9.00 -1.99 0.90
CA SER A 60 -8.46 -3.09 1.68
C SER A 60 -9.51 -3.70 2.61
N PRO A 61 -9.49 -5.03 2.79
CA PRO A 61 -10.31 -5.68 3.82
C PRO A 61 -9.85 -5.22 5.21
N SER A 62 -10.71 -5.36 6.20
CA SER A 62 -10.49 -4.89 7.57
C SER A 62 -9.15 -5.30 8.19
N GLU A 63 -8.67 -6.48 7.81
CA GLU A 63 -7.43 -7.08 8.29
C GLU A 63 -6.18 -6.38 7.74
N LEU A 64 -6.30 -5.68 6.60
CA LEU A 64 -5.19 -5.06 5.89
C LEU A 64 -5.31 -3.53 5.78
N ILE A 65 -6.31 -2.92 6.42
CA ILE A 65 -6.46 -1.46 6.44
C ILE A 65 -5.17 -0.85 7.02
N PRO A 66 -4.49 0.04 6.28
CA PRO A 66 -3.29 0.67 6.79
C PRO A 66 -3.62 1.61 7.94
N ASN A 67 -2.67 1.78 8.86
CA ASN A 67 -2.72 2.87 9.82
C ASN A 67 -1.93 4.09 9.33
N ASN A 68 -2.05 5.22 10.05
CA ASN A 68 -1.41 6.47 9.66
C ASN A 68 0.12 6.39 9.63
N ASP A 69 0.74 5.60 10.52
CA ASP A 69 2.20 5.43 10.53
C ASP A 69 2.67 4.70 9.26
N GLN A 70 1.93 3.68 8.82
CA GLN A 70 2.22 2.92 7.60
C GLN A 70 2.08 3.80 6.35
N VAL A 71 1.05 4.64 6.27
CA VAL A 71 0.87 5.57 5.14
C VAL A 71 1.89 6.71 5.18
N ALA A 72 2.29 7.18 6.36
CA ALA A 72 3.37 8.16 6.50
C ALA A 72 4.71 7.61 6.02
N ASP A 73 5.02 6.35 6.36
CA ASP A 73 6.21 5.64 5.88
C ASP A 73 6.18 5.44 4.35
N LEU A 74 5.04 5.02 3.81
CA LEU A 74 4.82 4.89 2.36
C LEU A 74 5.11 6.22 1.65
N ARG A 75 4.54 7.32 2.16
CA ARG A 75 4.76 8.68 1.63
C ARG A 75 6.23 9.09 1.72
N ALA A 76 6.91 8.77 2.81
CA ALA A 76 8.33 9.09 2.97
C ALA A 76 9.20 8.39 1.91
N ILE A 77 8.90 7.12 1.58
CA ILE A 77 9.59 6.41 0.50
C ILE A 77 9.31 7.06 -0.85
N LEU A 78 8.06 7.39 -1.15
CA LEU A 78 7.68 8.06 -2.41
C LEU A 78 8.40 9.41 -2.58
N LEU A 79 8.49 10.22 -1.53
CA LEU A 79 9.21 11.50 -1.52
C LEU A 79 10.71 11.36 -1.75
N ALA A 80 11.30 10.23 -1.35
CA ALA A 80 12.72 9.95 -1.52
C ALA A 80 13.08 9.41 -2.91
N ARG A 81 12.10 9.11 -3.76
CA ARG A 81 12.36 8.55 -5.10
C ARG A 81 13.01 9.60 -6.02
N PRO A 82 13.91 9.19 -6.93
CA PRO A 82 14.50 10.09 -7.93
C PRO A 82 13.47 10.74 -8.87
N ASP A 83 12.34 10.09 -9.09
CA ASP A 83 11.24 10.52 -9.95
C ASP A 83 10.08 11.19 -9.17
N ALA A 84 10.28 11.56 -7.90
CA ALA A 84 9.23 12.11 -7.03
C ALA A 84 8.54 13.38 -7.58
N THR A 85 9.17 14.11 -8.50
CA THR A 85 8.59 15.30 -9.13
C THR A 85 7.72 14.98 -10.35
N GLN A 86 7.73 13.74 -10.86
CA GLN A 86 6.86 13.32 -11.96
C GLN A 86 5.40 13.31 -11.50
N LEU A 87 4.50 13.65 -12.41
CA LEU A 87 3.08 13.87 -12.10
C LEU A 87 2.47 12.65 -11.39
N GLU A 88 2.74 11.46 -11.91
CA GLU A 88 2.17 10.21 -11.47
C GLU A 88 2.64 9.82 -10.05
N VAL A 89 3.89 10.10 -9.70
CA VAL A 89 4.40 9.88 -8.33
C VAL A 89 3.86 10.95 -7.38
N ARG A 90 3.73 12.19 -7.85
CA ARG A 90 3.12 13.28 -7.08
C ARG A 90 1.66 13.01 -6.74
N GLU A 91 0.89 12.44 -7.66
CA GLU A 91 -0.49 12.03 -7.42
C GLU A 91 -0.58 10.99 -6.29
N LEU A 92 0.34 10.03 -6.26
CA LEU A 92 0.41 9.06 -5.15
C LEU A 92 0.78 9.72 -3.82
N ILE A 93 1.72 10.66 -3.82
CA ILE A 93 2.09 11.42 -2.62
C ILE A 93 0.88 12.20 -2.09
N VAL A 94 0.14 12.88 -2.98
CA VAL A 94 -1.09 13.61 -2.61
C VAL A 94 -2.16 12.67 -2.08
N ALA A 95 -2.36 11.50 -2.69
CA ALA A 95 -3.31 10.52 -2.19
C ALA A 95 -2.96 10.05 -0.76
N CYS A 96 -1.66 9.86 -0.46
CA CYS A 96 -1.21 9.56 0.91
C CYS A 96 -1.48 10.73 1.86
N GLU A 97 -1.25 11.98 1.43
CA GLU A 97 -1.52 13.17 2.23
C GLU A 97 -3.02 13.34 2.52
N ASP A 98 -3.88 13.01 1.56
CA ASP A 98 -5.33 13.04 1.75
C ASP A 98 -5.80 11.96 2.70
N TYR A 99 -5.24 10.75 2.60
CA TYR A 99 -5.50 9.68 3.57
C TYR A 99 -5.15 10.11 5.01
N LEU A 100 -3.99 10.75 5.21
CA LEU A 100 -3.51 11.17 6.53
C LEU A 100 -4.32 12.33 7.17
N LYS A 101 -5.24 12.96 6.43
CA LYS A 101 -6.16 13.97 6.97
C LYS A 101 -7.45 13.37 7.53
N VAL A 102 -7.73 12.10 7.20
CA VAL A 102 -8.88 11.33 7.68
C VAL A 102 -8.61 10.84 9.10
#